data_AF-A0A8T8K6L2-F1
#
_entry.id   AF-A0A8T8K6L2-F1
#
_cell.length_a   1.000
_cell.length_b   1.000
_cell.length_c   1.000
_cell.angle_alpha   90.00
_cell.angle_beta   90.00
_cell.angle_gamma   90.00
#
_symmetry.space_group_name_H-M   'P 1'
#
loop_
_entity.id
_entity.type
_entity.pdbx_description
1 polymer ?
#
loop_
_entity_poly.entity_id
_entity_poly.type
_entity_poly.pdbx_seq_one_letter_code
_entity_poly.pdbx_strand_id
1 'polypeptide(L)'
;MEKESSLEEGCGSGCSCGWDKEYPDLSQVENPLEMKKMVDDVFIQKFEEYAHKLGISSIGYTSFNPDILIGDKKVYYPQAIVLTMPMDRKIIKTPPGEEAQSYNDAAYEKLGKITYKLSDYLRQKGYSTQVAHPYEALVDLSALGQKASMGLIGESGLLITPECGPAQKISAIFTTMENLPLREENPHTWIRDYCNRCGKCIKACPEKALIEKETCCGKEVILIQNQCIGCSKGCTYCIEDCPFDTKGYDHIKIRHDKLLSKLKEKNKVN
;
A
#
# COMPACT_ATOMS: atom_id res chain seq x y z
N MET A 1 7.95 41.36 -10.36
CA MET A 1 7.97 40.13 -11.18
C MET A 1 8.06 38.96 -10.22
N GLU A 2 6.91 38.63 -9.65
CA GLU A 2 6.74 37.47 -8.79
C GLU A 2 6.78 36.22 -9.69
N LYS A 3 7.62 35.26 -9.33
CA LYS A 3 7.64 33.96 -10.01
C LYS A 3 6.49 33.14 -9.43
N GLU A 4 5.44 33.00 -10.23
CA GLU A 4 4.43 31.95 -10.05
C GLU A 4 5.14 30.59 -10.04
N SER A 5 5.15 29.96 -8.88
CA SER A 5 5.52 28.56 -8.70
C SER A 5 4.29 27.74 -9.09
N SER A 6 4.31 27.19 -10.30
CA SER A 6 3.32 26.22 -10.79
C SER A 6 3.26 25.04 -9.83
N LEU A 7 2.15 24.95 -9.09
CA LEU A 7 1.75 23.77 -8.34
C LEU A 7 1.46 22.66 -9.36
N GLU A 8 2.34 21.69 -9.49
CA GLU A 8 2.01 20.44 -10.17
C GLU A 8 1.03 19.67 -9.28
N GLU A 9 -0.26 19.80 -9.61
CA GLU A 9 -1.34 19.00 -9.05
C GLU A 9 -1.22 17.56 -9.59
N GLY A 10 -0.43 16.74 -8.90
CA GLY A 10 -0.48 15.29 -9.05
C GLY A 10 -1.80 14.76 -8.48
N CYS A 11 -2.74 14.39 -9.35
CA CYS A 11 -3.93 13.61 -9.00
C CYS A 11 -3.50 12.19 -8.61
N GLY A 12 -3.06 12.02 -7.36
CA GLY A 12 -2.73 10.73 -6.76
C GLY A 12 -3.16 10.74 -5.30
N SER A 13 -4.14 9.93 -4.95
CA SER A 13 -4.70 9.81 -3.60
C SER A 13 -3.85 8.96 -2.64
N GLY A 14 -2.65 8.54 -3.07
CA GLY A 14 -1.75 7.69 -2.29
C GLY A 14 -0.75 8.45 -1.44
N CYS A 15 -0.53 7.96 -0.22
CA CYS A 15 0.62 8.32 0.60
C CYS A 15 1.85 7.52 0.12
N SER A 16 2.64 8.11 -0.80
CA SER A 16 3.95 7.59 -1.17
C SER A 16 5.03 8.34 -0.38
N CYS A 17 5.88 7.62 0.35
CA CYS A 17 7.03 8.17 1.08
C CYS A 17 8.32 7.87 0.32
N GLY A 18 9.12 8.89 -0.02
CA GLY A 18 10.49 8.72 -0.56
C GLY A 18 10.75 9.35 -1.93
N TRP A 19 10.46 10.64 -2.09
CA TRP A 19 10.36 11.28 -3.41
C TRP A 19 11.71 11.50 -4.15
N ASP A 20 12.88 11.40 -3.50
CA ASP A 20 14.14 11.85 -4.14
C ASP A 20 15.35 10.91 -3.99
N LYS A 21 15.21 9.70 -3.43
CA LYS A 21 16.34 8.78 -3.24
C LYS A 21 16.25 7.59 -4.18
N GLU A 22 17.15 7.52 -5.15
CA GLU A 22 17.43 6.27 -5.85
C GLU A 22 18.01 5.27 -4.85
N TYR A 23 17.38 4.11 -4.76
CA TYR A 23 17.86 3.02 -3.91
C TYR A 23 18.70 2.07 -4.77
N PRO A 24 19.91 1.68 -4.34
CA PRO A 24 20.73 0.76 -5.13
C PRO A 24 20.01 -0.58 -5.29
N ASP A 25 20.09 -1.18 -6.47
CA ASP A 25 19.64 -2.55 -6.69
C ASP A 25 20.51 -3.51 -5.84
N LEU A 26 19.88 -4.20 -4.89
CA LEU A 26 20.54 -5.15 -3.98
C LEU A 26 20.38 -6.61 -4.43
N SER A 27 19.89 -6.85 -5.64
CA SER A 27 19.73 -8.20 -6.17
C SER A 27 21.08 -8.92 -6.25
N GLN A 28 21.11 -10.18 -5.83
CA GLN A 28 22.31 -11.02 -5.89
C GLN A 28 22.31 -11.97 -7.10
N VAL A 29 21.17 -12.08 -7.77
CA VAL A 29 20.98 -12.94 -8.94
C VAL A 29 20.59 -12.05 -10.12
N GLU A 30 21.28 -12.19 -11.25
CA GLU A 30 20.92 -11.45 -12.47
C GLU A 30 19.62 -11.99 -13.08
N ASN A 31 18.95 -11.15 -13.87
CA ASN A 31 17.80 -11.62 -14.66
C ASN A 31 18.27 -12.68 -15.67
N PRO A 32 17.54 -13.80 -15.82
CA PRO A 32 17.90 -14.84 -16.77
C PRO A 32 17.80 -14.34 -18.21
N LEU A 33 18.70 -14.83 -19.08
CA LEU A 33 18.68 -14.53 -20.52
C LEU A 33 17.42 -15.13 -21.19
N GLU A 34 17.04 -16.34 -20.79
CA GLU A 34 15.81 -17.00 -21.22
C GLU A 34 14.74 -16.91 -20.13
N MET A 35 13.65 -16.22 -20.43
CA MET A 35 12.63 -15.87 -19.45
C MET A 35 11.45 -16.82 -19.51
N LYS A 36 11.18 -17.51 -18.41
CA LYS A 36 9.93 -18.23 -18.22
C LYS A 36 8.78 -17.24 -18.06
N LYS A 37 7.63 -17.62 -18.61
CA LYS A 37 6.38 -16.83 -18.58
C LYS A 37 5.26 -17.55 -17.86
N MET A 38 5.26 -18.88 -17.91
CA MET A 38 4.24 -19.69 -17.25
C MET A 38 4.75 -20.17 -15.91
N VAL A 39 3.85 -20.17 -14.93
CA VAL A 39 4.08 -20.68 -13.59
C VAL A 39 2.96 -21.65 -13.21
N ASP A 40 3.30 -22.72 -12.51
CA ASP A 40 2.31 -23.66 -11.98
C ASP A 40 1.90 -23.30 -10.54
N ASP A 41 0.69 -23.71 -10.15
CA ASP A 41 0.12 -23.40 -8.83
C ASP A 41 0.97 -23.94 -7.68
N VAL A 42 1.66 -25.08 -7.89
CA VAL A 42 2.55 -25.68 -6.87
C VAL A 42 3.75 -24.78 -6.61
N PHE A 43 4.29 -24.13 -7.66
CA PHE A 43 5.35 -23.15 -7.51
C PHE A 43 4.85 -21.89 -6.77
N ILE A 44 3.67 -21.37 -7.14
CA ILE A 44 3.07 -20.20 -6.47
C ILE A 44 2.93 -20.48 -4.97
N GLN A 45 2.33 -21.61 -4.60
CA GLN A 45 2.16 -21.99 -3.20
C GLN A 45 3.50 -22.06 -2.44
N LYS A 46 4.53 -22.66 -3.04
CA LYS A 46 5.88 -22.71 -2.44
C LYS A 46 6.51 -21.33 -2.28
N PHE A 47 6.29 -20.44 -3.25
CA PHE A 47 6.75 -19.06 -3.18
C PHE A 47 6.06 -18.31 -2.03
N GLU A 48 4.74 -18.43 -1.92
CA GLU A 48 3.96 -17.80 -0.84
C GLU A 48 4.39 -18.32 0.53
N GLU A 49 4.52 -19.64 0.71
CA GLU A 49 5.03 -20.25 1.94
C GLU A 49 6.42 -19.73 2.31
N TYR A 50 7.29 -19.56 1.32
CA TYR A 50 8.62 -19.00 1.53
C TYR A 50 8.58 -17.53 1.94
N ALA A 51 7.75 -16.71 1.27
CA ALA A 51 7.55 -15.31 1.60
C ALA A 51 6.98 -15.13 3.02
N HIS A 52 6.00 -15.96 3.42
CA HIS A 52 5.45 -15.94 4.77
C HIS A 52 6.50 -16.30 5.83
N LYS A 53 7.38 -17.28 5.57
CA LYS A 53 8.50 -17.61 6.48
C LYS A 53 9.50 -16.47 6.64
N LEU A 54 9.60 -15.55 5.67
CA LEU A 54 10.45 -14.36 5.74
C LEU A 54 9.77 -13.18 6.46
N GLY A 55 8.47 -13.27 6.75
CA GLY A 55 7.71 -12.24 7.47
C GLY A 55 6.75 -11.43 6.63
N ILE A 56 6.46 -11.82 5.39
CA ILE A 56 5.37 -11.23 4.58
C ILE A 56 4.01 -11.66 5.16
N SER A 57 3.12 -10.70 5.40
CA SER A 57 1.77 -10.95 5.91
C SER A 57 0.77 -11.31 4.81
N SER A 58 0.77 -10.54 3.72
CA SER A 58 -0.21 -10.71 2.64
C SER A 58 0.50 -10.58 1.29
N ILE A 59 0.03 -11.35 0.32
CA ILE A 59 0.54 -11.40 -1.04
C ILE A 59 -0.64 -11.16 -1.98
N GLY A 60 -0.47 -10.25 -2.93
CA GLY A 60 -1.46 -9.96 -3.95
C GLY A 60 -0.84 -9.98 -5.33
N TYR A 61 -1.66 -10.23 -6.34
CA TYR A 61 -1.25 -10.28 -7.73
C TYR A 61 -2.10 -9.32 -8.55
N THR A 62 -1.47 -8.55 -9.42
CA THR A 62 -2.16 -7.63 -10.34
C THR A 62 -1.37 -7.45 -11.62
N SER A 63 -2.06 -7.06 -12.68
CA SER A 63 -1.43 -6.41 -13.81
C SER A 63 -1.09 -4.96 -13.48
N PHE A 64 0.07 -4.52 -13.95
CA PHE A 64 0.54 -3.16 -13.86
C PHE A 64 -0.20 -2.28 -14.87
N ASN A 65 -0.50 -1.05 -14.45
CA ASN A 65 -1.09 -0.02 -15.29
C ASN A 65 -0.25 1.27 -15.12
N PRO A 66 0.10 1.99 -16.21
CA PRO A 66 0.88 3.22 -16.13
C PRO A 66 0.26 4.35 -15.28
N ASP A 67 -1.03 4.29 -14.96
CA ASP A 67 -1.75 5.28 -14.15
C ASP A 67 -1.20 5.45 -12.71
N ILE A 68 -0.39 4.50 -12.24
CA ILE A 68 0.24 4.51 -10.92
C ILE A 68 1.75 4.75 -10.97
N LEU A 69 2.32 5.12 -12.13
CA LEU A 69 3.72 5.52 -12.24
C LEU A 69 3.97 6.83 -11.50
N ILE A 70 5.15 6.94 -10.90
CA ILE A 70 5.62 8.19 -10.30
C ILE A 70 6.78 8.72 -11.15
N GLY A 71 6.64 9.96 -11.63
CA GLY A 71 7.62 10.61 -12.49
C GLY A 71 7.87 9.86 -13.81
N ASP A 72 9.07 10.03 -14.36
CA ASP A 72 9.48 9.43 -15.66
C ASP A 72 10.07 8.01 -15.53
N LYS A 73 9.77 7.31 -14.43
CA LYS A 73 10.30 5.96 -14.17
C LYS A 73 9.65 4.93 -15.11
N LYS A 74 10.34 3.80 -15.31
CA LYS A 74 9.91 2.73 -16.23
C LYS A 74 9.73 1.41 -15.50
N VAL A 75 8.58 0.78 -15.73
CA VAL A 75 8.31 -0.60 -15.35
C VAL A 75 8.42 -1.48 -16.59
N TYR A 76 9.26 -2.52 -16.53
CA TYR A 76 9.58 -3.36 -17.68
C TYR A 76 8.70 -4.60 -17.81
N TYR A 77 8.00 -4.97 -16.73
CA TYR A 77 7.21 -6.20 -16.69
C TYR A 77 5.75 -5.92 -16.32
N PRO A 78 4.78 -6.53 -17.03
CA PRO A 78 3.38 -6.15 -16.93
C PRO A 78 2.66 -6.74 -15.71
N GLN A 79 3.26 -7.69 -15.00
CA GLN A 79 2.62 -8.38 -13.89
C GLN A 79 3.38 -8.09 -12.60
N ALA A 80 2.65 -7.91 -11.50
CA ALA A 80 3.18 -7.50 -10.22
C ALA A 80 2.74 -8.44 -9.11
N ILE A 81 3.70 -8.78 -8.25
CA ILE A 81 3.48 -9.42 -6.94
C ILE A 81 3.61 -8.32 -5.90
N VAL A 82 2.53 -8.02 -5.18
CA VAL A 82 2.50 -7.03 -4.11
C VAL A 82 2.67 -7.74 -2.78
N LEU A 83 3.57 -7.22 -1.94
CA LEU A 83 3.94 -7.82 -0.67
C LEU A 83 3.68 -6.84 0.46
N THR A 84 3.08 -7.29 1.54
CA THR A 84 2.93 -6.49 2.77
C THR A 84 3.69 -7.09 3.93
N MET A 85 4.22 -6.23 4.79
CA MET A 85 4.82 -6.62 6.08
C MET A 85 4.21 -5.75 7.18
N PRO A 86 3.76 -6.33 8.30
CA PRO A 86 3.18 -5.56 9.39
C PRO A 86 4.23 -4.64 10.01
N MET A 87 3.79 -3.44 10.39
CA MET A 87 4.61 -2.54 11.20
C MET A 87 4.68 -3.05 12.63
N ASP A 88 5.87 -2.98 13.24
CA ASP A 88 6.02 -3.28 14.65
C ASP A 88 5.20 -2.28 15.48
N ARG A 89 4.53 -2.76 16.54
CA ARG A 89 3.75 -1.90 17.45
C ARG A 89 4.59 -0.79 18.06
N LYS A 90 5.90 -0.99 18.22
CA LYS A 90 6.85 0.04 18.64
C LYS A 90 6.84 1.25 17.70
N ILE A 91 6.82 1.04 16.38
CA ILE A 91 6.77 2.14 15.39
C ILE A 91 5.47 2.94 15.53
N ILE A 92 4.35 2.25 15.78
CA ILE A 92 3.03 2.88 15.89
C ILE A 92 2.90 3.70 17.19
N LYS A 93 3.54 3.26 18.27
CA LYS A 93 3.40 3.88 19.59
C LYS A 93 4.48 4.92 19.92
N THR A 94 5.59 4.94 19.18
CA THR A 94 6.62 5.97 19.37
C THR A 94 6.12 7.31 18.81
N PRO A 95 6.12 8.39 19.61
CA PRO A 95 5.74 9.72 19.12
C PRO A 95 6.64 10.21 17.96
N PRO A 96 6.14 11.07 17.06
CA PRO A 96 6.90 11.56 15.92
C PRO A 96 8.20 12.24 16.35
N GLY A 97 9.32 11.86 15.73
CA GLY A 97 10.66 12.33 16.06
C GLY A 97 11.74 11.45 15.44
N GLU A 98 13.00 11.70 15.79
CA GLU A 98 14.15 10.95 15.26
C GLU A 98 14.05 9.45 15.54
N GLU A 99 13.58 9.08 16.74
CA GLU A 99 13.43 7.67 17.12
C GLU A 99 12.35 6.96 16.29
N ALA A 100 11.17 7.56 16.12
CA ALA A 100 10.10 7.02 15.27
C ALA A 100 10.57 6.90 13.81
N GLN A 101 11.27 7.92 13.31
CA GLN A 101 11.85 7.88 11.96
C GLN A 101 12.85 6.73 11.81
N SER A 102 13.74 6.52 12.80
CA SER A 102 14.71 5.43 12.77
C SER A 102 14.04 4.05 12.72
N TYR A 103 12.98 3.82 13.52
CA TYR A 103 12.25 2.55 13.46
C TYR A 103 11.50 2.38 12.13
N ASN A 104 10.95 3.46 11.60
CA ASN A 104 10.31 3.47 10.30
C ASN A 104 11.32 3.10 9.18
N ASP A 105 12.49 3.73 9.16
CA ASP A 105 13.59 3.44 8.23
C ASP A 105 14.03 1.99 8.28
N ALA A 106 14.23 1.45 9.49
CA ALA A 106 14.59 0.05 9.69
C ALA A 106 13.53 -0.92 9.16
N ALA A 107 12.24 -0.58 9.27
CA ALA A 107 11.15 -1.41 8.74
C ALA A 107 11.15 -1.43 7.20
N TYR A 108 11.37 -0.29 6.56
CA TYR A 108 11.51 -0.21 5.11
C TYR A 108 12.74 -0.98 4.62
N GLU A 109 13.90 -0.82 5.26
CA GLU A 109 15.12 -1.56 4.90
C GLU A 109 14.91 -3.08 5.04
N LYS A 110 14.24 -3.51 6.12
CA LYS A 110 13.89 -4.91 6.34
C LYS A 110 13.00 -5.45 5.21
N LEU A 111 11.94 -4.73 4.84
CA LEU A 111 11.06 -5.15 3.75
C LEU A 111 11.79 -5.14 2.41
N GLY A 112 12.64 -4.15 2.15
CA GLY A 112 13.49 -4.08 0.96
C GLY A 112 14.35 -5.33 0.79
N LYS A 113 15.10 -5.69 1.84
CA LYS A 113 15.94 -6.91 1.87
C LYS A 113 15.14 -8.19 1.60
N ILE A 114 13.96 -8.32 2.22
CA ILE A 114 13.07 -9.46 1.98
C ILE A 114 12.59 -9.49 0.51
N THR A 115 12.25 -8.33 -0.04
CA THR A 115 11.76 -8.20 -1.42
C THR A 115 12.84 -8.59 -2.43
N TYR A 116 14.08 -8.14 -2.26
CA TYR A 116 15.21 -8.57 -3.08
C TYR A 116 15.48 -10.07 -2.95
N LYS A 117 15.42 -10.63 -1.73
CA LYS A 117 15.60 -12.06 -1.50
C LYS A 117 14.53 -12.90 -2.22
N LEU A 118 13.29 -12.43 -2.25
CA LEU A 118 12.19 -13.07 -2.99
C LEU A 118 12.36 -12.92 -4.51
N SER A 119 12.80 -11.74 -4.95
CA SER A 119 13.16 -11.47 -6.35
C SER A 119 14.26 -12.42 -6.84
N ASP A 120 15.35 -12.56 -6.08
CA ASP A 120 16.45 -13.48 -6.38
C ASP A 120 15.99 -14.94 -6.44
N TYR A 121 15.07 -15.35 -5.55
CA TYR A 121 14.46 -16.68 -5.61
C TYR A 121 13.69 -16.90 -6.91
N LEU A 122 12.95 -15.90 -7.41
CA LEU A 122 12.26 -15.98 -8.70
C LEU A 122 13.25 -16.04 -9.87
N ARG A 123 14.31 -15.22 -9.84
CA ARG A 123 15.38 -15.20 -10.86
C ARG A 123 16.09 -16.54 -10.96
N GLN A 124 16.43 -17.17 -9.83
CA GLN A 124 17.01 -18.52 -9.78
C GLN A 124 16.13 -19.60 -10.41
N LYS A 125 14.82 -19.33 -10.55
CA LYS A 125 13.84 -20.26 -11.13
C LYS A 125 13.53 -19.95 -12.59
N GLY A 126 14.14 -18.91 -13.15
CA GLY A 126 14.04 -18.52 -14.55
C GLY A 126 13.02 -17.42 -14.84
N TYR A 127 12.55 -16.69 -13.82
CA TYR A 127 11.64 -15.56 -14.00
C TYR A 127 12.40 -14.25 -13.86
N SER A 128 12.33 -13.37 -14.85
CA SER A 128 12.90 -12.03 -14.71
C SER A 128 12.03 -11.17 -13.80
N THR A 129 12.69 -10.29 -13.05
CA THR A 129 12.04 -9.43 -12.08
C THR A 129 12.64 -8.02 -12.05
N GLN A 130 11.79 -7.06 -11.67
CA GLN A 130 12.16 -5.70 -11.30
C GLN A 130 11.54 -5.39 -9.94
N VAL A 131 12.36 -5.00 -8.96
CA VAL A 131 11.90 -4.71 -7.61
C VAL A 131 11.39 -3.28 -7.55
N ALA A 132 10.19 -3.09 -6.97
CA ALA A 132 9.71 -1.80 -6.48
C ALA A 132 10.03 -1.73 -4.99
N HIS A 133 11.15 -1.08 -4.67
CA HIS A 133 11.60 -0.96 -3.30
C HIS A 133 10.62 -0.09 -2.50
N PRO A 134 10.30 -0.40 -1.23
CA PRO A 134 9.28 0.32 -0.49
C PRO A 134 9.64 1.79 -0.21
N TYR A 135 10.92 2.16 -0.30
CA TYR A 135 11.40 3.56 -0.22
C TYR A 135 11.52 4.27 -1.57
N GLU A 136 11.43 3.53 -2.68
CA GLU A 136 11.63 4.10 -4.02
C GLU A 136 10.29 4.56 -4.60
N ALA A 137 10.27 5.74 -5.18
CA ALA A 137 9.12 6.27 -5.90
C ALA A 137 9.02 5.69 -7.34
N LEU A 138 8.96 4.35 -7.47
CA LEU A 138 8.74 3.70 -8.78
C LEU A 138 7.26 3.73 -9.17
N VAL A 139 6.38 3.38 -8.22
CA VAL A 139 4.92 3.35 -8.38
C VAL A 139 4.23 3.69 -7.06
N ASP A 140 2.96 4.08 -7.10
CA ASP A 140 2.12 4.14 -5.91
C ASP A 140 1.79 2.70 -5.44
N LEU A 141 2.52 2.26 -4.41
CA LEU A 141 2.39 0.92 -3.82
C LEU A 141 1.02 0.70 -3.14
N SER A 142 0.39 1.75 -2.61
CA SER A 142 -0.96 1.61 -2.03
C SER A 142 -1.99 1.38 -3.12
N ALA A 143 -1.89 2.12 -4.23
CA ALA A 143 -2.74 1.92 -5.40
C ALA A 143 -2.51 0.55 -6.04
N LEU A 144 -1.26 0.10 -6.14
CA LEU A 144 -0.92 -1.23 -6.64
C LEU A 144 -1.52 -2.34 -5.76
N GLY A 145 -1.43 -2.22 -4.43
CA GLY A 145 -2.05 -3.19 -3.51
C GLY A 145 -3.58 -3.21 -3.56
N GLN A 146 -4.22 -2.05 -3.80
CA GLN A 146 -5.66 -1.99 -4.06
C GLN A 146 -6.04 -2.68 -5.39
N LYS A 147 -5.25 -2.48 -6.46
CA LYS A 147 -5.45 -3.17 -7.76
C LYS A 147 -5.24 -4.68 -7.62
N ALA A 148 -4.32 -5.11 -6.77
CA ALA A 148 -4.14 -6.50 -6.37
C ALA A 148 -5.24 -7.05 -5.44
N SER A 149 -6.31 -6.28 -5.19
CA SER A 149 -7.46 -6.67 -4.37
C SER A 149 -7.10 -7.13 -2.96
N MET A 150 -5.99 -6.62 -2.41
CA MET A 150 -5.54 -6.93 -1.04
C MET A 150 -6.31 -6.12 0.02
N GLY A 151 -6.94 -5.02 -0.39
CA GLY A 151 -7.55 -4.06 0.50
C GLY A 151 -8.13 -2.89 -0.26
N LEU A 152 -8.44 -1.81 0.45
CA LEU A 152 -8.89 -0.55 -0.13
C LEU A 152 -8.13 0.62 0.49
N ILE A 153 -7.84 1.64 -0.31
CA ILE A 153 -7.31 2.91 0.20
C ILE A 153 -8.43 3.62 0.97
N GLY A 154 -8.17 3.96 2.24
CA GLY A 154 -9.07 4.75 3.08
C GLY A 154 -8.77 6.24 3.03
N GLU A 155 -9.48 7.05 3.83
CA GLU A 155 -9.30 8.52 3.87
C GLU A 155 -7.89 8.99 4.25
N SER A 156 -7.09 8.15 4.89
CA SER A 156 -5.69 8.48 5.21
C SER A 156 -4.76 8.42 4.00
N GLY A 157 -5.24 7.99 2.83
CA GLY A 157 -4.40 7.70 1.66
C GLY A 157 -3.54 6.44 1.81
N LEU A 158 -3.83 5.60 2.81
CA LEU A 158 -3.13 4.34 3.08
C LEU A 158 -4.01 3.16 2.68
N LEU A 159 -3.38 2.11 2.15
CA LEU A 159 -4.04 0.83 1.93
C LEU A 159 -4.42 0.18 3.26
N ILE A 160 -5.70 -0.16 3.41
CA ILE A 160 -6.25 -0.90 4.55
C ILE A 160 -6.47 -2.35 4.10
N THR A 161 -5.67 -3.28 4.65
CA THR A 161 -5.81 -4.72 4.41
C THR A 161 -6.55 -5.41 5.56
N PRO A 162 -7.16 -6.59 5.34
CA PRO A 162 -7.78 -7.36 6.41
C PRO A 162 -6.82 -7.75 7.54
N GLU A 163 -5.60 -8.14 7.18
CA GLU A 163 -4.63 -8.70 8.14
C GLU A 163 -3.98 -7.63 9.02
N CYS A 164 -3.68 -6.46 8.45
CA CYS A 164 -2.85 -5.43 9.10
C CYS A 164 -3.56 -4.08 9.28
N GLY A 165 -4.78 -3.91 8.77
CA GLY A 165 -5.38 -2.59 8.66
C GLY A 165 -4.46 -1.65 7.85
N PRO A 166 -4.27 -0.38 8.27
CA PRO A 166 -3.28 0.51 7.65
C PRO A 166 -1.84 0.31 8.16
N ALA A 167 -1.62 -0.55 9.16
CA ALA A 167 -0.34 -0.68 9.87
C ALA A 167 0.65 -1.62 9.16
N GLN A 168 1.02 -1.29 7.92
CA GLN A 168 1.86 -2.13 7.08
C GLN A 168 2.82 -1.33 6.20
N LYS A 169 3.90 -1.99 5.81
CA LYS A 169 4.78 -1.58 4.71
C LYS A 169 4.44 -2.40 3.48
N ILE A 170 4.58 -1.79 2.31
CA ILE A 170 4.21 -2.39 1.02
C ILE A 170 5.42 -2.32 0.10
N SER A 171 5.72 -3.41 -0.60
CA SER A 171 6.68 -3.46 -1.69
C SER A 171 6.09 -4.26 -2.85
N ALA A 172 6.76 -4.26 -3.99
CA ALA A 172 6.33 -5.10 -5.10
C ALA A 172 7.50 -5.67 -5.90
N ILE A 173 7.21 -6.74 -6.63
CA ILE A 173 8.10 -7.36 -7.61
C ILE A 173 7.33 -7.43 -8.92
N PHE A 174 7.77 -6.67 -9.92
CA PHE A 174 7.31 -6.84 -11.30
C PHE A 174 8.00 -8.04 -11.93
N THR A 175 7.29 -8.83 -12.74
CA THR A 175 7.79 -10.12 -13.23
C THR A 175 7.20 -10.52 -14.58
N THR A 176 7.90 -11.42 -15.28
CA THR A 176 7.49 -12.00 -16.58
C THR A 176 6.38 -13.05 -16.49
N MET A 177 5.95 -13.45 -15.29
CA MET A 177 4.91 -14.46 -15.11
C MET A 177 3.54 -13.97 -15.60
N GLU A 178 3.02 -14.55 -16.67
CA GLU A 178 1.80 -14.07 -17.36
C GLU A 178 0.50 -14.60 -16.70
N ASN A 179 0.54 -15.78 -16.07
CA ASN A 179 -0.64 -16.48 -15.53
C ASN A 179 -0.74 -16.46 -13.99
N LEU A 180 -0.35 -15.34 -13.36
CA LEU A 180 -0.55 -15.16 -11.91
C LEU A 180 -2.05 -15.18 -11.55
N PRO A 181 -2.43 -15.63 -10.34
CA PRO A 181 -3.83 -15.76 -9.93
C PRO A 181 -4.44 -14.40 -9.57
N LEU A 182 -4.79 -13.63 -10.59
CA LEU A 182 -5.40 -12.32 -10.46
C LEU A 182 -6.85 -12.44 -9.95
N ARG A 183 -7.29 -11.48 -9.13
CA ARG A 183 -8.70 -11.36 -8.75
C ARG A 183 -9.41 -10.37 -9.66
N GLU A 184 -10.60 -10.74 -10.15
CA GLU A 184 -11.42 -9.86 -10.99
C GLU A 184 -12.09 -8.75 -10.19
N GLU A 185 -12.56 -9.06 -8.97
CA GLU A 185 -13.27 -8.11 -8.11
C GLU A 185 -12.55 -7.91 -6.77
N ASN A 186 -12.58 -6.66 -6.28
CA ASN A 186 -12.06 -6.31 -4.96
C ASN A 186 -13.18 -6.41 -3.91
N PRO A 187 -13.12 -7.37 -2.96
CA PRO A 187 -14.18 -7.57 -1.96
C PRO A 187 -14.17 -6.51 -0.84
N HIS A 188 -13.21 -5.58 -0.86
CA HIS A 188 -12.97 -4.59 0.20
C HIS A 188 -13.55 -3.21 -0.12
N THR A 189 -14.31 -3.07 -1.22
CA THR A 189 -14.91 -1.78 -1.66
C THR A 189 -15.78 -1.11 -0.59
N TRP A 190 -16.42 -1.89 0.29
CA TRP A 190 -17.21 -1.39 1.42
C TRP A 190 -16.41 -0.53 2.43
N ILE A 191 -15.06 -0.65 2.46
CA ILE A 191 -14.20 0.19 3.30
C ILE A 191 -14.42 1.67 2.98
N ARG A 192 -14.67 2.03 1.71
CA ARG A 192 -14.91 3.42 1.30
C ARG A 192 -16.10 4.02 2.04
N ASP A 193 -17.22 3.32 2.03
CA ASP A 193 -18.44 3.76 2.71
C ASP A 193 -18.22 3.92 4.22
N TYR A 194 -17.44 3.02 4.82
CA TYR A 194 -17.06 3.11 6.22
C TYR A 194 -16.18 4.35 6.49
N CYS A 195 -15.15 4.55 5.68
CA CYS A 195 -14.18 5.64 5.77
C CYS A 195 -14.83 7.02 5.64
N ASN A 196 -15.74 7.19 4.66
CA ASN A 196 -16.50 8.43 4.42
C ASN A 196 -17.26 8.93 5.67
N ARG A 197 -17.63 8.01 6.58
CA ARG A 197 -18.34 8.33 7.85
C ARG A 197 -17.43 8.42 9.07
N CYS A 198 -16.24 7.83 9.01
CA CYS A 198 -15.37 7.64 10.17
C CYS A 198 -14.55 8.90 10.48
N GLY A 199 -13.72 9.35 9.52
CA GLY A 199 -12.88 10.56 9.63
C GLY A 199 -11.89 10.60 10.81
N LYS A 200 -11.60 9.48 11.49
CA LYS A 200 -10.71 9.48 12.66
C LYS A 200 -9.27 9.88 12.34
N CYS A 201 -8.72 9.38 11.23
CA CYS A 201 -7.37 9.73 10.78
C CYS A 201 -7.21 11.24 10.54
N ILE A 202 -8.26 11.89 10.04
CA ILE A 202 -8.30 13.34 9.77
C ILE A 202 -8.18 14.10 11.10
N LYS A 203 -8.95 13.69 12.11
CA LYS A 203 -8.91 14.29 13.46
C LYS A 203 -7.60 14.03 14.19
N ALA A 204 -6.98 12.89 13.94
CA ALA A 204 -5.71 12.49 14.56
C ALA A 204 -4.48 13.20 13.96
N CYS A 205 -4.60 13.77 12.76
CA CYS A 205 -3.49 14.40 12.06
C CYS A 205 -3.05 15.70 12.77
N PRO A 206 -1.85 15.76 13.36
CA PRO A 206 -1.42 16.94 14.12
C PRO A 206 -1.14 18.15 13.21
N GLU A 207 -0.72 17.89 11.97
CA GLU A 207 -0.38 18.90 10.97
C GLU A 207 -1.57 19.29 10.08
N LYS A 208 -2.76 18.70 10.31
CA LYS A 208 -3.96 18.89 9.48
C LYS A 208 -3.73 18.66 7.98
N ALA A 209 -2.82 17.73 7.66
CA ALA A 209 -2.43 17.40 6.30
C ALA A 209 -3.54 16.68 5.50
N LEU A 210 -4.57 16.15 6.16
CA LEU A 210 -5.73 15.52 5.51
C LEU A 210 -6.86 16.56 5.43
N ILE A 211 -7.14 17.05 4.22
CA ILE A 211 -8.16 18.08 3.98
C ILE A 211 -9.39 17.47 3.35
N GLU A 212 -10.53 17.75 3.94
CA GLU A 212 -11.84 17.42 3.39
C GLU A 212 -12.23 18.46 2.33
N LYS A 213 -12.44 18.01 1.09
CA LYS A 213 -12.87 18.84 -0.04
C LYS A 213 -14.23 18.35 -0.52
N GLU A 214 -15.18 19.28 -0.68
CA GLU A 214 -16.43 19.00 -1.37
C GLU A 214 -16.18 18.97 -2.88
N THR A 215 -16.68 17.93 -3.53
CA THR A 215 -16.63 17.73 -4.97
C THR A 215 -18.05 17.57 -5.52
N CYS A 216 -18.21 17.64 -6.83
CA CYS A 216 -19.51 17.42 -7.47
C CYS A 216 -20.08 16.02 -7.22
N CYS A 217 -19.24 15.06 -6.82
CA CYS A 217 -19.58 13.67 -6.57
C CYS A 217 -19.64 13.31 -5.07
N GLY A 218 -19.45 14.28 -4.17
CA GLY A 218 -19.52 14.07 -2.73
C GLY A 218 -18.35 14.71 -1.99
N LYS A 219 -17.77 13.98 -1.06
CA LYS A 219 -16.67 14.43 -0.23
C LYS A 219 -15.44 13.59 -0.52
N GLU A 220 -14.32 14.25 -0.72
CA GLU A 220 -13.01 13.61 -0.90
C GLU A 220 -12.04 14.12 0.16
N VAL A 221 -11.09 13.28 0.55
CA VAL A 221 -10.01 13.66 1.46
C VAL A 221 -8.70 13.67 0.68
N ILE A 222 -8.02 14.82 0.72
CA ILE A 222 -6.76 15.05 0.01
C ILE A 222 -5.64 15.14 1.05
N LEU A 223 -4.56 14.40 0.82
CA LEU A 223 -3.33 14.51 1.59
C LEU A 223 -2.45 15.63 1.01
N ILE A 224 -2.21 16.70 1.77
CA ILE A 224 -1.17 17.67 1.48
C ILE A 224 0.17 17.06 1.92
N GLN A 225 0.90 16.48 0.95
CA GLN A 225 2.14 15.75 1.21
C GLN A 225 3.16 16.58 1.99
N ASN A 226 3.35 17.86 1.63
CA ASN A 226 4.32 18.75 2.29
C ASN A 226 3.99 19.09 3.75
N GLN A 227 2.74 18.88 4.19
CA GLN A 227 2.35 19.03 5.59
C GLN A 227 2.47 17.71 6.37
N CYS A 228 2.51 16.56 5.68
CA CYS A 228 2.59 15.27 6.33
C CYS A 228 4.00 15.02 6.87
N ILE A 229 4.13 14.89 8.18
CA ILE A 229 5.40 14.53 8.85
C ILE A 229 5.62 13.02 8.98
N GLY A 230 4.82 12.19 8.30
CA GLY A 230 4.94 10.73 8.31
C GLY A 230 6.29 10.25 7.78
N CYS A 231 6.76 10.84 6.68
CA CYS A 231 8.00 10.43 6.02
C CYS A 231 9.26 11.12 6.59
N SER A 232 9.10 12.22 7.36
CA SER A 232 10.22 13.02 7.90
C SER A 232 10.44 12.85 9.41
N LYS A 233 9.39 12.47 10.15
CA LYS A 233 9.44 12.25 11.61
C LYS A 233 8.81 10.92 12.04
N GLY A 234 8.55 10.01 11.10
CA GLY A 234 7.92 8.71 11.40
C GLY A 234 6.53 8.81 12.02
N CYS A 235 5.74 9.86 11.75
CA CYS A 235 4.42 10.02 12.34
C CYS A 235 3.42 8.94 11.90
N THR A 236 2.74 8.32 12.87
CA THR A 236 1.81 7.21 12.66
C THR A 236 0.43 7.44 13.28
N TYR A 237 0.11 8.65 13.75
CA TYR A 237 -1.15 8.90 14.46
C TYR A 237 -2.41 8.57 13.65
N CYS A 238 -2.39 8.76 12.32
CA CYS A 238 -3.49 8.34 11.46
C CYS A 238 -3.69 6.82 11.42
N ILE A 239 -2.62 6.04 11.58
CA ILE A 239 -2.62 4.58 11.69
C ILE A 239 -3.11 4.20 13.09
N GLU A 240 -2.53 4.79 14.14
CA GLU A 240 -2.85 4.49 15.54
C GLU A 240 -4.33 4.72 15.87
N ASP A 241 -4.94 5.78 15.36
CA ASP A 241 -6.36 6.09 15.61
C ASP A 241 -7.33 5.33 14.67
N CYS A 242 -6.81 4.60 13.68
CA CYS A 242 -7.64 3.88 12.73
C CYS A 242 -8.40 2.74 13.42
N PRO A 243 -9.73 2.65 13.25
CA PRO A 243 -10.51 1.52 13.79
C PRO A 243 -10.08 0.15 13.27
N PHE A 244 -9.52 0.08 12.05
CA PHE A 244 -9.01 -1.17 11.49
C PHE A 244 -7.75 -1.65 12.22
N ASP A 245 -6.88 -0.75 12.69
CA ASP A 245 -5.70 -1.12 13.50
C ASP A 245 -6.09 -1.49 14.94
N THR A 246 -7.00 -0.72 15.54
CA THR A 246 -7.35 -0.85 16.97
C THR A 246 -8.39 -1.94 17.26
N LYS A 247 -9.26 -2.27 16.30
CA LYS A 247 -10.35 -3.24 16.49
C LYS A 247 -10.33 -4.42 15.52
N GLY A 248 -9.55 -4.33 14.45
CA GLY A 248 -9.46 -5.37 13.42
C GLY A 248 -10.58 -5.30 12.38
N TYR A 249 -10.28 -5.79 11.18
CA TYR A 249 -11.15 -5.72 10.00
C TYR A 249 -12.53 -6.35 10.22
N ASP A 250 -12.60 -7.57 10.75
CA ASP A 250 -13.88 -8.30 10.91
C ASP A 250 -14.82 -7.59 11.89
N HIS A 251 -14.29 -7.02 12.96
CA HIS A 251 -15.08 -6.25 13.90
C HIS A 251 -15.73 -5.04 13.21
N ILE A 252 -14.97 -4.36 12.37
CA ILE A 252 -15.46 -3.22 11.61
C ILE A 252 -16.50 -3.65 10.57
N LYS A 253 -16.25 -4.75 9.84
CA LYS A 253 -17.18 -5.31 8.86
C LYS A 253 -18.53 -5.67 9.48
N ILE A 254 -18.52 -6.39 10.59
CA ILE A 254 -19.76 -6.82 11.28
C ILE A 254 -20.58 -5.60 11.72
N ARG A 255 -19.95 -4.55 12.25
CA ARG A 255 -20.66 -3.34 12.64
C ARG A 255 -21.19 -2.56 11.44
N HIS A 256 -20.42 -2.50 10.36
CA HIS A 256 -20.81 -1.88 9.11
C HIS A 256 -22.09 -2.54 8.54
N ASP A 257 -22.10 -3.87 8.46
CA ASP A 257 -23.23 -4.61 7.89
C ASP A 257 -24.49 -4.50 8.75
N LYS A 258 -24.34 -4.51 10.08
CA LYS A 258 -25.45 -4.25 11.01
C LYS A 258 -26.03 -2.85 10.82
N LEU A 259 -25.20 -1.83 10.58
CA LEU A 259 -25.67 -0.47 10.31
C LEU A 259 -26.46 -0.42 9.00
N LEU A 260 -25.91 -1.01 7.92
CA LEU A 260 -26.58 -1.03 6.61
C LEU A 260 -27.91 -1.79 6.65
N SER A 261 -27.98 -2.90 7.38
CA SER A 261 -29.22 -3.67 7.54
C SER A 261 -30.31 -2.82 8.20
N LYS A 262 -29.98 -2.09 9.27
CA LYS A 262 -30.92 -1.17 9.95
C LYS A 262 -31.37 -0.01 9.07
N LEU A 263 -30.48 0.53 8.23
CA LEU A 263 -30.82 1.60 7.29
C LEU A 263 -31.78 1.10 6.20
N LYS A 264 -31.56 -0.10 5.67
CA LYS A 264 -32.46 -0.74 4.70
C LYS A 264 -33.85 -1.00 5.29
N GLU A 265 -33.93 -1.44 6.55
CA GLU A 265 -35.22 -1.63 7.25
C GLU A 265 -35.98 -0.31 7.40
N LYS A 266 -35.31 0.77 7.83
CA LYS A 266 -35.94 2.10 7.95
C LYS A 266 -36.45 2.65 6.62
N ASN A 267 -35.72 2.43 5.54
CA ASN A 267 -36.11 2.90 4.20
C ASN A 267 -37.24 2.07 3.56
N LYS A 268 -37.61 0.91 4.13
CA LYS A 268 -38.80 0.14 3.70
C LYS A 268 -40.08 0.54 4.44
N VAL A 269 -39.95 1.25 5.56
CA VAL A 269 -41.07 1.68 6.42
C VAL A 269 -41.52 3.11 6.10
N ASN A 270 -40.70 3.87 5.37
CA ASN A 270 -41.01 5.18 4.80
C ASN A 270 -41.27 5.07 3.31
#